data_AF-A0A1X7TDG0-F1
#
_entry.id   AF-A0A1X7TDG0-F1
#
_cell.length_a   1.000
_cell.length_b   1.000
_cell.length_c   1.000
_cell.angle_alpha   90.00
_cell.angle_beta   90.00
_cell.angle_gamma   90.00
#
_symmetry.space_group_name_H-M   'P 1'
#
loop_
_entity.id
_entity.type
_entity.pdbx_description
1 polymer ?
#
loop_
_entity_poly.entity_id
_entity_poly.type
_entity_poly.pdbx_seq_one_letter_code
_entity_poly.pdbx_strand_id
1 'polypeptide(L)'
;MLESLQLLEFILSVEEVSLPILQKIRNDSSSNDEKASLFLETINDDPIMISALRQDKELHDKGVRGRVKWDSDKVYLYSPSPVQCNEVISNINNNHKWISLHSSSTNSTVSLLSSTKLHTLNLRRLVIQYSPLTNDCIQYLCILLTNNKTIQGLVISYHSISDRGVTNICQALEHNSTLTSLDLYDNPLITSTSGQALSHLLLNNSSLVELNLRKTSLSTESILLILQSLMDNKKIRTLILDYRHKETCINTYPNYHLIQDRVVYEYEWNQQKRDAVVSLTSHSRH
;
A
#
# COMPACT_ATOMS: atom_id res chain seq x y z
N MET A 1 4.88 2.46 24.34
CA MET A 1 4.42 3.41 25.36
C MET A 1 5.03 4.80 25.14
N LEU A 2 6.36 4.96 25.17
CA LEU A 2 7.00 6.27 24.96
C LEU A 2 6.66 6.90 23.58
N GLU A 3 6.71 6.11 22.52
CA GLU A 3 6.39 6.59 21.18
C GLU A 3 4.92 7.02 21.02
N SER A 4 3.99 6.22 21.53
CA SER A 4 2.56 6.56 21.51
C SER A 4 2.28 7.88 22.24
N LEU A 5 2.99 8.14 23.34
CA LEU A 5 2.90 9.41 24.06
C LEU A 5 3.44 10.58 23.21
N GLN A 6 4.59 10.41 22.56
CA GLN A 6 5.16 11.43 21.66
C GLN A 6 4.24 11.75 20.47
N LEU A 7 3.56 10.74 19.92
CA LEU A 7 2.60 10.93 18.84
C LEU A 7 1.34 11.65 19.34
N LEU A 8 0.87 11.34 20.56
CA LEU A 8 -0.23 12.06 21.19
C LEU A 8 0.12 13.54 21.42
N GLU A 9 1.29 13.83 22.00
CA GLU A 9 1.79 15.20 22.19
C GLU A 9 1.89 15.97 20.86
N PHE A 10 2.36 15.30 19.80
CA PHE A 10 2.39 15.87 18.46
C PHE A 10 0.97 16.28 17.98
N ILE A 11 -0.01 15.39 18.08
CA ILE A 11 -1.39 15.67 17.66
C ILE A 11 -2.00 16.84 18.47
N LEU A 12 -1.69 16.93 19.75
CA LEU A 12 -2.19 17.99 20.62
C LEU A 12 -1.51 19.35 20.38
N SER A 13 -0.31 19.38 19.81
CA SER A 13 0.48 20.60 19.62
C SER A 13 0.35 21.23 18.23
N VAL A 14 0.00 20.46 17.19
CA VAL A 14 -0.18 20.98 15.83
C VAL A 14 -1.48 21.77 15.67
N GLU A 15 -1.46 22.81 14.83
CA GLU A 15 -2.66 23.60 14.51
C GLU A 15 -3.72 22.76 13.77
N GLU A 16 -3.30 22.00 12.76
CA GLU A 16 -4.16 21.09 11.99
C GLU A 16 -3.73 19.63 12.17
N VAL A 17 -4.69 18.77 12.52
CA VAL A 17 -4.49 17.33 12.63
C VAL A 17 -4.96 16.65 11.36
N SER A 18 -4.13 15.78 10.78
CA SER A 18 -4.38 15.12 9.48
C SER A 18 -5.44 14.02 9.47
N LEU A 19 -5.92 13.59 10.62
CA LEU A 19 -6.81 12.44 10.74
C LEU A 19 -8.12 12.88 11.40
N PRO A 20 -9.28 12.76 10.72
CA PRO A 20 -10.57 13.21 11.26
C PRO A 20 -10.91 12.58 12.62
N ILE A 21 -10.59 11.30 12.81
CA ILE A 21 -10.78 10.62 14.10
C ILE A 21 -9.93 11.24 15.21
N LEU A 22 -8.72 11.69 14.90
CA LEU A 22 -7.82 12.33 15.86
C LEU A 22 -8.19 13.80 16.10
N GLN A 23 -8.75 14.49 15.11
CA GLN A 23 -9.37 15.81 15.32
C GLN A 23 -10.51 15.72 16.33
N LYS A 24 -11.36 14.67 16.23
CA LYS A 24 -12.43 14.42 17.22
C LYS A 24 -11.84 14.22 18.62
N ILE A 25 -10.83 13.36 18.76
CA ILE A 25 -10.13 13.12 20.04
C ILE A 25 -9.54 14.42 20.62
N ARG A 26 -8.85 15.21 19.79
CA ARG A 26 -8.25 16.48 20.21
C ARG A 26 -9.31 17.46 20.72
N ASN A 27 -10.41 17.59 19.97
CA ASN A 27 -11.47 18.56 20.24
C ASN A 27 -12.50 18.09 21.28
N ASP A 28 -12.41 16.84 21.74
CA ASP A 28 -13.27 16.31 22.78
C ASP A 28 -13.11 17.09 24.10
N SER A 29 -14.17 17.27 24.87
CA SER A 29 -14.13 18.00 26.16
C SER A 29 -13.69 17.13 27.35
N SER A 30 -13.41 15.85 27.11
CA SER A 30 -12.90 14.89 28.08
C SER A 30 -11.53 15.25 28.66
N SER A 31 -11.20 14.60 29.77
CA SER A 31 -9.91 14.72 30.43
C SER A 31 -8.75 14.24 29.55
N ASN A 32 -7.52 14.67 29.86
CA ASN A 32 -6.34 14.23 29.10
C ASN A 32 -6.14 12.70 29.17
N ASP A 33 -6.52 12.06 30.28
CA ASP A 33 -6.41 10.61 30.45
C ASP A 33 -7.42 9.86 29.58
N GLU A 34 -8.64 10.39 29.44
CA GLU A 34 -9.67 9.84 28.53
C GLU A 34 -9.26 10.00 27.06
N LYS A 35 -8.70 11.17 26.68
CA LYS A 35 -8.15 11.39 25.33
C LYS A 35 -7.00 10.45 25.02
N ALA A 36 -6.10 10.22 25.97
CA ALA A 36 -5.00 9.27 25.82
C ALA A 36 -5.52 7.85 25.63
N SER A 37 -6.56 7.46 26.37
CA SER A 37 -7.19 6.14 26.26
C SER A 37 -7.83 5.95 24.87
N LEU A 38 -8.62 6.93 24.41
CA LEU A 38 -9.26 6.89 23.09
C LEU A 38 -8.26 6.93 21.94
N PHE A 39 -7.16 7.66 22.10
CA PHE A 39 -6.04 7.65 21.17
C PHE A 39 -5.40 6.27 21.07
N LEU A 40 -5.10 5.63 22.20
CA LEU A 40 -4.52 4.29 22.24
C LEU A 40 -5.44 3.26 21.58
N GLU A 41 -6.75 3.32 21.85
CA GLU A 41 -7.74 2.48 21.18
C GLU A 41 -7.69 2.66 19.66
N THR A 42 -7.67 3.92 19.20
CA THR A 42 -7.64 4.26 17.77
C THR A 42 -6.38 3.74 17.07
N ILE A 43 -5.20 3.89 17.64
CA ILE A 43 -3.96 3.42 17.01
C ILE A 43 -3.78 1.89 17.08
N ASN A 44 -4.47 1.24 18.02
CA ASN A 44 -4.44 -0.22 18.17
C ASN A 44 -5.44 -0.92 17.24
N ASP A 45 -6.50 -0.23 16.78
CA ASP A 45 -7.49 -0.78 15.84
C ASP A 45 -6.89 -1.10 14.46
N ASP A 46 -6.02 -0.22 13.93
CA ASP A 46 -5.31 -0.45 12.67
C ASP A 46 -3.84 -0.01 12.78
N PRO A 47 -2.86 -0.92 12.66
CA PRO A 47 -1.45 -0.60 12.81
C PRO A 47 -0.94 0.43 11.79
N ILE A 48 -1.66 0.65 10.67
CA ILE A 48 -1.32 1.69 9.71
C ILE A 48 -1.41 3.10 10.31
N MET A 49 -2.21 3.29 11.37
CA MET A 49 -2.41 4.59 12.02
C MET A 49 -1.11 5.11 12.64
N ILE A 50 -0.31 4.22 13.24
CA ILE A 50 1.01 4.60 13.77
C ILE A 50 1.93 5.05 12.63
N SER A 51 1.94 4.33 11.51
CA SER A 51 2.73 4.72 10.33
C SER A 51 2.27 6.06 9.75
N ALA A 52 0.97 6.30 9.65
CA ALA A 52 0.40 7.57 9.20
C ALA A 52 0.84 8.74 10.10
N LEU A 53 0.76 8.55 11.42
CA LEU A 53 1.16 9.55 12.40
C LEU A 53 2.66 9.85 12.39
N ARG A 54 3.50 8.82 12.26
CA ARG A 54 4.95 9.01 12.07
C ARG A 54 5.23 9.82 10.82
N GLN A 55 4.57 9.50 9.71
CA GLN A 55 4.76 10.20 8.44
C GLN A 55 4.35 11.67 8.55
N ASP A 56 3.20 11.96 9.16
CA ASP A 56 2.71 13.32 9.35
C ASP A 56 3.63 14.14 10.26
N LYS A 57 4.09 13.52 11.37
CA LYS A 57 5.07 14.14 12.27
C LYS A 57 6.39 14.44 11.57
N GLU A 58 6.91 13.50 10.79
CA GLU A 58 8.17 13.68 10.06
C GLU A 58 8.08 14.81 9.02
N LEU A 59 6.95 14.90 8.29
CA LEU A 59 6.72 15.98 7.33
C LEU A 59 6.60 17.34 8.02
N HIS A 60 5.92 17.39 9.16
CA HIS A 60 5.81 18.58 10.00
C HIS A 60 7.18 19.04 10.51
N ASP A 61 7.94 18.16 11.15
CA ASP A 61 9.22 18.49 11.78
C ASP A 61 10.26 18.95 10.75
N LYS A 62 10.23 18.40 9.53
CA LYS A 62 11.09 18.81 8.42
C LYS A 62 10.64 20.09 7.70
N GLY A 63 9.44 20.60 7.99
CA GLY A 63 8.84 21.74 7.28
C GLY A 63 8.75 21.51 5.77
N VAL A 64 8.50 20.27 5.34
CA VAL A 64 8.55 19.90 3.91
C VAL A 64 7.52 20.71 3.13
N ARG A 65 8.00 21.45 2.11
CA ARG A 65 7.12 22.05 1.10
C ARG A 65 6.93 21.05 -0.02
N GLY A 66 5.71 20.51 -0.13
CA GLY A 66 5.33 19.59 -1.18
C GLY A 66 5.60 20.13 -2.58
N ARG A 67 5.78 19.23 -3.54
CA ARG A 67 6.02 19.57 -4.95
C ARG A 67 5.14 18.72 -5.87
N VAL A 68 4.56 19.38 -6.87
CA VAL A 68 3.92 18.72 -8.01
C VAL A 68 4.82 18.85 -9.23
N LYS A 69 5.05 17.74 -9.94
CA LYS A 69 5.74 17.69 -11.22
C LYS A 69 4.79 17.16 -12.28
N TRP A 70 4.63 17.93 -13.35
CA TRP A 70 3.87 17.56 -14.54
C TRP A 70 4.82 17.04 -15.62
N ASP A 71 4.41 15.98 -16.29
CA ASP A 71 5.00 15.44 -17.51
C ASP A 71 3.85 15.23 -18.53
N SER A 72 4.17 14.89 -19.77
CA SER A 72 3.21 14.85 -20.90
C SER A 72 1.91 14.11 -20.58
N ASP A 73 1.99 12.90 -20.00
CA ASP A 73 0.83 12.10 -19.58
C ASP A 73 0.84 11.73 -18.09
N LYS A 74 1.75 12.33 -17.29
CA LYS A 74 1.98 11.92 -15.90
C LYS A 74 1.97 13.09 -14.94
N VAL A 75 1.45 12.85 -13.75
CA VAL A 75 1.47 13.79 -12.65
C VAL A 75 2.09 13.12 -11.44
N TYR A 76 3.13 13.75 -10.89
CA TYR A 76 3.84 13.28 -9.71
C TYR A 76 3.63 14.29 -8.57
N LEU A 77 3.17 13.81 -7.43
CA LEU A 77 2.99 14.57 -6.22
C LEU A 77 3.95 14.03 -5.15
N TYR A 78 4.91 14.85 -4.73
CA TYR A 78 5.91 14.53 -3.70
C TYR A 78 5.59 15.33 -2.44
N SER A 79 5.17 14.62 -1.40
CA SER A 79 4.69 15.20 -0.14
C SER A 79 3.72 16.37 -0.34
N PRO A 80 2.70 16.24 -1.22
CA PRO A 80 1.84 17.35 -1.57
C PRO A 80 1.08 17.86 -0.35
N SER A 81 0.72 19.14 -0.35
CA SER A 81 -0.32 19.66 0.54
C SER A 81 -1.73 19.35 -0.02
N PRO A 82 -2.79 19.44 0.81
CA PRO A 82 -4.17 19.33 0.33
C PRO A 82 -4.50 20.32 -0.80
N VAL A 83 -3.96 21.55 -0.71
CA VAL A 83 -4.12 22.59 -1.74
C VAL A 83 -3.50 22.15 -3.07
N GLN A 84 -2.30 21.56 -3.04
CA GLN A 84 -1.65 21.05 -4.25
C GLN A 84 -2.41 19.87 -4.86
N CYS A 85 -3.00 19.00 -4.03
CA CYS A 85 -3.89 17.94 -4.53
C CYS A 85 -5.11 18.54 -5.25
N ASN A 86 -5.75 19.56 -4.68
CA ASN A 86 -6.90 20.22 -5.29
C ASN A 86 -6.54 20.97 -6.59
N GLU A 87 -5.36 21.58 -6.65
CA GLU A 87 -4.82 22.19 -7.87
C GLU A 87 -4.62 21.14 -8.96
N VAL A 88 -4.03 19.98 -8.62
CA VAL A 88 -3.90 18.85 -9.54
C VAL A 88 -5.27 18.40 -10.03
N ILE A 89 -6.22 18.16 -9.13
CA ILE A 89 -7.60 17.78 -9.49
C ILE A 89 -8.22 18.80 -10.45
N SER A 90 -8.00 20.09 -10.25
CA SER A 90 -8.56 21.13 -11.13
C SER A 90 -7.99 21.06 -12.55
N ASN A 91 -6.69 20.75 -12.69
CA ASN A 91 -5.97 20.81 -13.96
C ASN A 91 -5.90 19.48 -14.74
N ILE A 92 -6.01 18.32 -14.07
CA ILE A 92 -5.98 17.02 -14.75
C ILE A 92 -7.17 16.84 -15.71
N ASN A 93 -6.94 16.05 -16.75
CA ASN A 93 -7.87 15.74 -17.84
C ASN A 93 -7.48 14.38 -18.45
N ASN A 94 -8.22 13.95 -19.48
CA ASN A 94 -8.05 12.63 -20.10
C ASN A 94 -6.68 12.36 -20.76
N ASN A 95 -5.82 13.37 -20.93
CA ASN A 95 -4.45 13.16 -21.41
C ASN A 95 -3.51 12.64 -20.31
N HIS A 96 -3.83 12.90 -19.04
CA HIS A 96 -3.05 12.42 -17.91
C HIS A 96 -3.46 10.98 -17.59
N LYS A 97 -2.57 10.04 -17.87
CA LYS A 97 -2.78 8.59 -17.72
C LYS A 97 -2.18 8.04 -16.43
N TRP A 98 -1.22 8.74 -15.84
CA TRP A 98 -0.50 8.29 -14.65
C TRP A 98 -0.58 9.34 -13.56
N ILE A 99 -1.01 8.92 -12.36
CA ILE A 99 -0.89 9.73 -11.14
C ILE A 99 -0.01 8.99 -10.15
N SER A 100 0.99 9.67 -9.62
CA SER A 100 1.91 9.13 -8.62
C SER A 100 1.90 10.02 -7.38
N LEU A 101 1.58 9.43 -6.25
CA LEU A 101 1.59 10.04 -4.93
C LEU A 101 2.73 9.43 -4.11
N HIS A 102 3.62 10.28 -3.60
CA HIS A 102 4.80 9.85 -2.86
C HIS A 102 4.93 10.62 -1.55
N SER A 103 5.20 9.94 -0.44
CA SER A 103 5.42 10.55 0.89
C SER A 103 4.30 11.52 1.29
N SER A 104 3.05 11.16 1.01
CA SER A 104 1.87 11.99 1.22
C SER A 104 1.28 11.78 2.62
N SER A 105 0.85 12.87 3.24
CA SER A 105 0.06 12.83 4.48
C SER A 105 -1.33 12.25 4.23
N THR A 106 -2.01 11.87 5.31
CA THR A 106 -3.37 11.33 5.19
C THR A 106 -4.34 12.35 4.56
N ASN A 107 -4.32 13.61 5.02
CA ASN A 107 -5.19 14.68 4.50
C ASN A 107 -4.99 14.95 3.01
N SER A 108 -3.74 15.00 2.56
CA SER A 108 -3.43 15.20 1.14
C SER A 108 -3.88 14.02 0.30
N THR A 109 -3.70 12.81 0.82
CA THR A 109 -4.16 11.57 0.15
C THR A 109 -5.67 11.54 0.02
N VAL A 110 -6.41 11.88 1.08
CA VAL A 110 -7.88 12.02 1.07
C VAL A 110 -8.31 13.10 0.07
N SER A 111 -7.66 14.26 0.06
CA SER A 111 -7.99 15.36 -0.86
C SER A 111 -7.90 14.95 -2.33
N LEU A 112 -6.93 14.09 -2.66
CA LEU A 112 -6.79 13.53 -4.00
C LEU A 112 -7.83 12.43 -4.28
N LEU A 113 -7.89 11.40 -3.43
CA LEU A 113 -8.68 10.19 -3.69
C LEU A 113 -10.18 10.39 -3.55
N SER A 114 -10.64 11.35 -2.75
CA SER A 114 -12.08 11.66 -2.59
C SER A 114 -12.68 12.35 -3.82
N SER A 115 -11.85 12.82 -4.77
CA SER A 115 -12.33 13.52 -5.95
C SER A 115 -13.02 12.58 -6.94
N THR A 116 -14.32 12.80 -7.15
CA THR A 116 -15.12 12.07 -8.14
C THR A 116 -14.65 12.30 -9.58
N LYS A 117 -13.87 13.36 -9.83
CA LYS A 117 -13.25 13.60 -11.14
C LYS A 117 -12.36 12.42 -11.56
N LEU A 118 -11.68 11.76 -10.62
CA LEU A 118 -10.85 10.59 -10.90
C LEU A 118 -11.67 9.40 -11.44
N HIS A 119 -12.97 9.33 -11.13
CA HIS A 119 -13.83 8.22 -11.57
C HIS A 119 -14.05 8.20 -13.09
N THR A 120 -14.03 9.37 -13.73
CA THR A 120 -14.36 9.53 -15.16
C THR A 120 -13.13 9.72 -16.05
N LEU A 121 -11.95 9.94 -15.46
CA LEU A 121 -10.71 10.10 -16.20
C LEU A 121 -10.23 8.79 -16.79
N ASN A 122 -9.63 8.87 -17.98
CA ASN A 122 -8.98 7.76 -18.66
C ASN A 122 -7.59 7.43 -18.06
N LEU A 123 -7.52 7.29 -16.73
CA LEU A 123 -6.31 6.90 -15.99
C LEU A 123 -5.95 5.45 -16.29
N ARG A 124 -4.66 5.18 -16.52
CA ARG A 124 -4.13 3.83 -16.70
C ARG A 124 -3.41 3.32 -15.46
N ARG A 125 -2.72 4.20 -14.74
CA ARG A 125 -1.90 3.80 -13.58
C ARG A 125 -2.05 4.78 -12.42
N LEU A 126 -2.27 4.22 -11.24
CA LEU A 126 -2.22 4.93 -9.97
C LEU A 126 -1.09 4.34 -9.13
N VAL A 127 -0.21 5.21 -8.65
CA VAL A 127 0.94 4.84 -7.83
C VAL A 127 0.86 5.60 -6.51
N ILE A 128 0.97 4.87 -5.40
CA ILE A 128 0.95 5.38 -4.03
C ILE A 128 2.15 4.76 -3.31
N GLN A 129 3.07 5.61 -2.85
CA GLN A 129 4.33 5.17 -2.24
C GLN A 129 4.60 5.98 -0.98
N TYR A 130 5.13 5.33 0.07
CA TYR A 130 5.44 5.98 1.33
C TYR A 130 4.26 6.83 1.87
N SER A 131 3.02 6.40 1.63
CA SER A 131 1.82 7.17 1.93
C SER A 131 0.84 6.24 2.66
N PRO A 132 0.91 6.15 4.01
CA PRO A 132 0.08 5.25 4.79
C PRO A 132 -1.41 5.49 4.53
N LEU A 133 -2.08 4.49 3.96
CA LEU A 133 -3.50 4.55 3.60
C LEU A 133 -4.34 4.10 4.79
N THR A 134 -4.91 5.06 5.49
CA THR A 134 -5.92 4.80 6.54
C THR A 134 -7.22 4.29 5.95
N ASN A 135 -8.13 3.81 6.81
CA ASN A 135 -9.43 3.28 6.39
C ASN A 135 -10.21 4.22 5.46
N ASP A 136 -10.21 5.53 5.73
CA ASP A 136 -10.89 6.52 4.88
C ASP A 136 -10.25 6.58 3.47
N CYS A 137 -8.91 6.57 3.40
CA CYS A 137 -8.20 6.56 2.12
C CYS A 137 -8.51 5.29 1.32
N ILE A 138 -8.54 4.14 1.99
CA ILE A 138 -8.88 2.85 1.38
C ILE A 138 -10.32 2.85 0.86
N GLN A 139 -11.27 3.41 1.62
CA GLN A 139 -12.66 3.50 1.18
C GLN A 139 -12.79 4.31 -0.11
N TYR A 140 -12.15 5.49 -0.19
CA TYR A 140 -12.13 6.28 -1.42
C TYR A 140 -11.42 5.55 -2.57
N LEU A 141 -10.33 4.84 -2.30
CA LEU A 141 -9.65 4.04 -3.31
C LEU A 141 -10.53 2.91 -3.84
N CYS A 142 -11.25 2.18 -2.98
CA CYS A 142 -12.19 1.14 -3.41
C CYS A 142 -13.33 1.71 -4.26
N ILE A 143 -13.87 2.88 -3.90
CA ILE A 143 -14.87 3.60 -4.70
C ILE A 143 -14.29 3.97 -6.07
N LEU A 144 -13.06 4.49 -6.11
CA LEU A 144 -12.36 4.81 -7.35
C LEU A 144 -12.19 3.58 -8.23
N LEU A 145 -11.69 2.46 -7.69
CA LEU A 145 -11.51 1.20 -8.43
C LEU A 145 -12.83 0.60 -8.92
N THR A 146 -13.92 0.81 -8.18
CA THR A 146 -15.25 0.34 -8.59
C THR A 146 -15.80 1.16 -9.75
N ASN A 147 -15.60 2.48 -9.75
CA ASN A 147 -16.21 3.38 -10.73
C ASN A 147 -15.34 3.66 -11.96
N ASN A 148 -14.03 3.77 -11.77
CA ASN A 148 -13.10 3.98 -12.88
C ASN A 148 -12.88 2.68 -13.64
N LYS A 149 -13.23 2.68 -14.93
CA LYS A 149 -13.13 1.50 -15.81
C LYS A 149 -11.91 1.54 -16.74
N THR A 150 -10.88 2.31 -16.40
CA THR A 150 -9.69 2.46 -17.24
C THR A 150 -8.39 2.15 -16.51
N ILE A 151 -8.36 2.20 -15.17
CA ILE A 151 -7.16 1.87 -14.39
C ILE A 151 -6.81 0.40 -14.62
N GLN A 152 -5.56 0.18 -15.04
CA GLN A 152 -4.97 -1.12 -15.36
C GLN A 152 -3.85 -1.49 -14.38
N GLY A 153 -3.15 -0.51 -13.83
CA GLY A 153 -2.08 -0.72 -12.84
C GLY A 153 -2.32 0.05 -11.55
N LEU A 154 -2.24 -0.66 -10.43
CA LEU A 154 -2.28 -0.09 -9.09
C LEU A 154 -1.01 -0.49 -8.35
N VAL A 155 -0.23 0.51 -7.91
CA VAL A 155 0.95 0.31 -7.06
C VAL A 155 0.67 0.94 -5.71
N ILE A 156 0.75 0.16 -4.65
CA ILE A 156 0.71 0.62 -3.27
C ILE A 156 1.92 0.02 -2.59
N SER A 157 2.95 0.82 -2.33
CA SER A 157 4.24 0.30 -1.88
C SER A 157 4.86 1.10 -0.76
N TYR A 158 5.85 0.51 -0.11
CA TYR A 158 6.63 1.15 0.95
C TYR A 158 5.76 1.61 2.13
N HIS A 159 5.33 0.66 2.95
CA HIS A 159 4.60 0.88 4.22
C HIS A 159 3.27 1.65 4.05
N SER A 160 2.63 1.50 2.90
CA SER A 160 1.43 2.27 2.54
C SER A 160 0.12 1.55 2.86
N ILE A 161 0.12 0.26 3.19
CA ILE A 161 -1.11 -0.50 3.43
C ILE A 161 -0.95 -1.61 4.48
N SER A 162 -2.03 -1.87 5.23
CA SER A 162 -2.17 -2.96 6.20
C SER A 162 -3.12 -4.05 5.70
N ASP A 163 -3.22 -5.16 6.46
CA ASP A 163 -4.13 -6.28 6.16
C ASP A 163 -5.58 -5.87 5.92
N ARG A 164 -6.09 -4.91 6.72
CA ARG A 164 -7.44 -4.37 6.58
C ARG A 164 -7.60 -3.73 5.20
N GLY A 165 -6.67 -2.86 4.82
CA GLY A 165 -6.65 -2.22 3.51
C GLY A 165 -6.61 -3.23 2.36
N VAL A 166 -5.77 -4.25 2.45
CA VAL A 166 -5.68 -5.31 1.44
C VAL A 166 -7.00 -6.07 1.30
N THR A 167 -7.64 -6.41 2.41
CA THR A 167 -8.94 -7.11 2.42
C THR A 167 -10.00 -6.29 1.67
N ASN A 168 -10.11 -5.00 1.97
CA ASN A 168 -11.06 -4.11 1.30
C ASN A 168 -10.76 -3.94 -0.20
N ILE A 169 -9.48 -3.85 -0.58
CA ILE A 169 -9.10 -3.78 -2.00
C ILE A 169 -9.44 -5.10 -2.71
N CYS A 170 -9.17 -6.25 -2.11
CA CYS A 170 -9.51 -7.56 -2.68
C CYS A 170 -11.02 -7.65 -2.99
N GLN A 171 -11.86 -7.26 -2.04
CA GLN A 171 -13.32 -7.21 -2.23
C GLN A 171 -13.74 -6.29 -3.38
N ALA A 172 -13.15 -5.09 -3.47
CA ALA A 172 -13.44 -4.17 -4.57
C ALA A 172 -13.01 -4.73 -5.94
N LEU A 173 -11.91 -5.49 -5.96
CA LEU A 173 -11.37 -6.07 -7.18
C LEU A 173 -12.13 -7.31 -7.67
N GLU A 174 -12.93 -7.98 -6.85
CA GLU A 174 -13.82 -9.07 -7.30
C GLU A 174 -14.79 -8.61 -8.40
N HIS A 175 -15.20 -7.34 -8.37
CA HIS A 175 -16.09 -6.73 -9.36
C HIS A 175 -15.37 -5.79 -10.33
N ASN A 176 -14.06 -5.65 -10.21
CA ASN A 176 -13.24 -4.88 -11.15
C ASN A 176 -12.76 -5.80 -12.29
N SER A 177 -12.98 -5.38 -13.53
CA SER A 177 -12.59 -6.13 -14.73
C SER A 177 -11.49 -5.46 -15.55
N THR A 178 -10.88 -4.39 -15.04
CA THR A 178 -9.96 -3.53 -15.79
C THR A 178 -8.55 -3.55 -15.24
N LEU A 179 -8.38 -3.79 -13.93
CA LEU A 179 -7.09 -3.88 -13.28
C LEU A 179 -6.39 -5.18 -13.69
N THR A 180 -5.19 -5.04 -14.24
CA THR A 180 -4.36 -6.16 -14.73
C THR A 180 -3.08 -6.34 -13.94
N SER A 181 -2.60 -5.31 -13.23
CA SER A 181 -1.41 -5.37 -12.37
C SER A 181 -1.68 -4.73 -11.01
N LEU A 182 -1.43 -5.50 -9.96
CA LEU A 182 -1.48 -5.06 -8.56
C LEU A 182 -0.11 -5.26 -7.92
N ASP A 183 0.51 -4.18 -7.50
CA ASP A 183 1.81 -4.19 -6.84
C ASP A 183 1.67 -3.74 -5.38
N LEU A 184 1.94 -4.67 -4.46
CA LEU A 184 1.90 -4.48 -3.01
C LEU A 184 3.30 -4.56 -2.38
N TYR A 185 4.34 -4.28 -3.16
CA TYR A 185 5.73 -4.37 -2.72
C TYR A 185 6.04 -3.56 -1.46
N ASP A 186 6.82 -4.15 -0.55
CA ASP A 186 7.38 -3.46 0.63
C ASP A 186 6.29 -2.93 1.57
N ASN A 187 5.30 -3.77 1.87
CA ASN A 187 4.27 -3.51 2.87
C ASN A 187 4.30 -4.59 3.95
N PRO A 188 5.10 -4.39 5.02
CA PRO A 188 5.26 -5.41 6.07
C PRO A 188 4.02 -5.60 6.96
N LEU A 189 3.04 -4.70 6.89
CA LEU A 189 1.74 -4.85 7.56
C LEU A 189 0.75 -5.73 6.78
N ILE A 190 1.17 -6.29 5.64
CA ILE A 190 0.49 -7.40 4.97
C ILE A 190 1.02 -8.69 5.60
N THR A 191 0.24 -9.29 6.48
CA THR A 191 0.59 -10.48 7.27
C THR A 191 -0.25 -11.68 6.83
N SER A 192 -0.22 -12.77 7.61
CA SER A 192 -1.03 -13.96 7.34
C SER A 192 -2.54 -13.68 7.29
N THR A 193 -3.02 -12.61 7.94
CA THR A 193 -4.42 -12.16 7.88
C THR A 193 -4.88 -11.87 6.44
N SER A 194 -4.02 -11.29 5.60
CA SER A 194 -4.32 -11.04 4.19
C SER A 194 -4.33 -12.29 3.31
N GLY A 195 -3.75 -13.41 3.78
CA GLY A 195 -3.56 -14.60 2.95
C GLY A 195 -4.85 -15.15 2.35
N GLN A 196 -5.92 -15.18 3.14
CA GLN A 196 -7.24 -15.62 2.68
C GLN A 196 -7.87 -14.66 1.68
N ALA A 197 -7.78 -13.34 1.92
CA ALA A 197 -8.33 -12.34 1.02
C ALA A 197 -7.62 -12.36 -0.35
N LEU A 198 -6.29 -12.47 -0.36
CA LEU A 198 -5.49 -12.58 -1.58
C LEU A 198 -5.80 -13.88 -2.35
N SER A 199 -5.90 -15.01 -1.65
CA SER A 199 -6.32 -16.29 -2.23
C SER A 199 -7.72 -16.21 -2.85
N HIS A 200 -8.67 -15.60 -2.14
CA HIS A 200 -10.03 -15.41 -2.61
C HIS A 200 -10.09 -14.48 -3.83
N LEU A 201 -9.33 -13.39 -3.84
CA LEU A 201 -9.18 -12.51 -5.01
C LEU A 201 -8.70 -13.30 -6.22
N LEU A 202 -7.68 -14.16 -6.05
CA LEU A 202 -7.17 -15.01 -7.12
C LEU A 202 -8.25 -15.95 -7.66
N LEU A 203 -9.12 -16.52 -6.82
CA LEU A 203 -10.16 -17.43 -7.32
C LEU A 203 -11.26 -16.71 -8.10
N ASN A 204 -11.58 -15.46 -7.72
CA ASN A 204 -12.79 -14.78 -8.20
C ASN A 204 -12.52 -13.65 -9.20
N ASN A 205 -11.31 -13.12 -9.29
CA ASN A 205 -10.97 -12.10 -10.28
C ASN A 205 -10.43 -12.72 -11.59
N SER A 206 -10.95 -12.24 -12.71
CA SER A 206 -10.60 -12.74 -14.05
C SER A 206 -9.84 -11.73 -14.94
N SER A 207 -9.49 -10.55 -14.39
CA SER A 207 -8.76 -9.50 -15.09
C SER A 207 -7.29 -9.39 -14.69
N LEU A 208 -6.96 -9.74 -13.44
CA LEU A 208 -5.62 -9.60 -12.88
C LEU A 208 -4.66 -10.59 -13.55
N VAL A 209 -3.54 -10.06 -14.03
CA VAL A 209 -2.49 -10.80 -14.75
C VAL A 209 -1.21 -10.85 -13.91
N GLU A 210 -0.91 -9.78 -13.18
CA GLU A 210 0.30 -9.63 -12.38
C GLU A 210 -0.03 -9.24 -10.94
N LEU A 211 0.61 -9.93 -9.99
CA LEU A 211 0.52 -9.67 -8.57
C LEU A 211 1.92 -9.70 -7.96
N ASN A 212 2.35 -8.58 -7.36
CA ASN A 212 3.63 -8.50 -6.64
C ASN A 212 3.38 -8.43 -5.12
N LEU A 213 3.91 -9.42 -4.38
CA LEU A 213 3.79 -9.57 -2.93
C LEU A 213 5.16 -9.58 -2.22
N ARG A 214 6.21 -9.13 -2.91
CA ARG A 214 7.54 -9.03 -2.32
C ARG A 214 7.58 -8.09 -1.12
N LYS A 215 8.46 -8.38 -0.18
CA LYS A 215 8.64 -7.67 1.09
C LYS A 215 7.32 -7.45 1.85
N THR A 216 6.52 -8.51 1.90
CA THR A 216 5.37 -8.61 2.79
C THR A 216 5.70 -9.58 3.92
N SER A 217 4.91 -9.53 5.00
CA SER A 217 5.04 -10.44 6.14
C SER A 217 4.13 -11.67 6.01
N LEU A 218 3.77 -12.06 4.78
CA LEU A 218 3.00 -13.28 4.54
C LEU A 218 3.75 -14.50 5.09
N SER A 219 3.01 -15.37 5.77
CA SER A 219 3.55 -16.63 6.27
C SER A 219 3.66 -17.66 5.15
N THR A 220 4.40 -18.74 5.41
CA THR A 220 4.48 -19.88 4.49
C THR A 220 3.09 -20.41 4.13
N GLU A 221 2.21 -20.53 5.11
CA GLU A 221 0.84 -21.03 4.92
C GLU A 221 0.04 -20.13 3.98
N SER A 222 0.16 -18.81 4.12
CA SER A 222 -0.47 -17.86 3.21
C SER A 222 0.06 -17.98 1.79
N ILE A 223 1.37 -18.15 1.61
CA ILE A 223 1.97 -18.38 0.29
C ILE A 223 1.44 -19.67 -0.34
N LEU A 224 1.39 -20.78 0.41
CA LEU A 224 0.86 -22.05 -0.09
C LEU A 224 -0.62 -21.93 -0.49
N LEU A 225 -1.41 -21.18 0.28
CA LEU A 225 -2.81 -20.90 -0.05
C LEU A 225 -2.95 -20.11 -1.37
N ILE A 226 -2.08 -19.10 -1.57
CA ILE A 226 -2.04 -18.32 -2.82
C ILE A 226 -1.63 -19.21 -4.00
N LEU A 227 -0.64 -20.09 -3.85
CA LEU A 227 -0.24 -21.04 -4.89
C LEU A 227 -1.38 -22.01 -5.24
N GLN A 228 -2.14 -22.46 -4.25
CA GLN A 228 -3.33 -23.28 -4.47
C GLN A 228 -4.37 -22.54 -5.32
N SER A 229 -4.67 -21.28 -5.01
CA SER A 229 -5.58 -20.48 -5.84
C SER A 229 -5.03 -20.19 -7.24
N LEU A 230 -3.71 -20.06 -7.37
CA LEU A 230 -3.04 -19.87 -8.66
C LEU A 230 -3.19 -21.10 -9.57
N MET A 231 -3.33 -22.32 -9.02
CA MET A 231 -3.63 -23.52 -9.81
C MET A 231 -4.94 -23.38 -10.57
N ASP A 232 -5.97 -22.84 -9.93
CA ASP A 232 -7.31 -22.71 -10.51
C ASP A 232 -7.41 -21.45 -11.40
N ASN A 233 -6.79 -20.35 -10.97
CA ASN A 233 -6.76 -19.12 -11.76
C ASN A 233 -5.78 -19.22 -12.93
N LYS A 234 -6.31 -19.25 -14.16
CA LYS A 234 -5.51 -19.24 -15.40
C LYS A 234 -5.32 -17.86 -16.01
N LYS A 235 -5.64 -16.77 -15.30
CA LYS A 235 -5.47 -15.38 -15.76
C LYS A 235 -4.18 -14.76 -15.24
N ILE A 236 -3.83 -15.01 -13.98
CA ILE A 236 -2.54 -14.60 -13.44
C ILE A 236 -1.43 -15.35 -14.20
N ARG A 237 -0.50 -14.57 -14.74
CA ARG A 237 0.71 -14.99 -15.45
C ARG A 237 1.96 -14.72 -14.65
N THR A 238 1.92 -13.80 -13.69
CA THR A 238 3.10 -13.40 -12.94
C THR A 238 2.73 -13.13 -11.49
N LEU A 239 3.12 -14.04 -10.61
CA LEU A 239 3.13 -13.87 -9.16
C LEU A 239 4.57 -13.63 -8.73
N ILE A 240 4.86 -12.44 -8.20
CA ILE A 240 6.21 -12.07 -7.77
C ILE A 240 6.31 -12.20 -6.25
N LEU A 241 7.23 -13.05 -5.80
CA LEU A 241 7.48 -13.37 -4.39
C LEU A 241 8.93 -13.10 -4.00
N ASP A 242 9.17 -12.97 -2.69
CA ASP A 242 10.53 -12.88 -2.18
C ASP A 242 11.27 -14.20 -2.37
N TYR A 243 12.57 -14.13 -2.67
CA TYR A 243 13.42 -15.31 -2.81
C TYR A 243 13.36 -16.24 -1.59
N ARG A 244 13.12 -15.71 -0.39
CA ARG A 244 12.96 -16.49 0.86
C ARG A 244 11.86 -17.56 0.79
N HIS A 245 10.87 -17.40 -0.10
CA HIS A 245 9.80 -18.37 -0.26
C HIS A 245 10.10 -19.46 -1.28
N LYS A 246 11.19 -19.34 -2.07
CA LYS A 246 11.47 -20.21 -3.22
C LYS A 246 11.59 -21.68 -2.83
N GLU A 247 12.44 -22.00 -1.87
CA GLU A 247 12.66 -23.39 -1.44
C GLU A 247 11.38 -24.01 -0.88
N THR A 248 10.65 -23.26 -0.05
CA THR A 248 9.38 -23.71 0.51
C THR A 248 8.33 -23.98 -0.57
N CYS A 249 8.23 -23.11 -1.58
CA CYS A 249 7.29 -23.33 -2.68
C CYS A 249 7.62 -24.60 -3.47
N ILE A 250 8.91 -24.80 -3.80
CA ILE A 250 9.37 -25.96 -4.58
C ILE A 250 9.21 -27.26 -3.79
N ASN A 251 9.57 -27.26 -2.51
CA ASN A 251 9.66 -28.48 -1.70
C ASN A 251 8.35 -28.84 -1.00
N THR A 252 7.48 -27.86 -0.71
CA THR A 252 6.28 -28.07 0.09
C THR A 252 5.00 -28.10 -0.75
N TYR A 253 4.93 -27.38 -1.88
CA TYR A 253 3.73 -27.37 -2.71
C TYR A 253 3.79 -28.48 -3.79
N PRO A 254 3.02 -29.58 -3.69
CA PRO A 254 3.20 -30.76 -4.55
C PRO A 254 3.05 -30.47 -6.06
N ASN A 255 2.20 -29.50 -6.39
CA ASN A 255 1.86 -29.14 -7.78
C ASN A 255 2.65 -27.93 -8.29
N TYR A 256 3.74 -27.55 -7.63
CA TYR A 256 4.52 -26.36 -8.00
C TYR A 256 4.99 -26.39 -9.46
N HIS A 257 5.41 -27.56 -9.96
CA HIS A 257 5.84 -27.74 -11.34
C HIS A 257 4.80 -27.34 -12.40
N LEU A 258 3.50 -27.31 -12.07
CA LEU A 258 2.40 -26.92 -12.96
C LEU A 258 2.19 -25.40 -13.03
N ILE A 259 2.79 -24.64 -12.12
CA ILE A 259 2.63 -23.18 -12.00
C ILE A 259 3.95 -22.42 -11.95
N GLN A 260 5.08 -23.12 -11.95
CA GLN A 260 6.42 -22.57 -11.76
C GLN A 260 6.79 -21.49 -12.79
N ASP A 261 6.24 -21.56 -14.01
CA ASP A 261 6.45 -20.58 -15.08
C ASP A 261 5.77 -19.23 -14.78
N ARG A 262 4.83 -19.23 -13.84
CA ARG A 262 4.05 -18.06 -13.42
C ARG A 262 4.52 -17.47 -12.11
N VAL A 263 5.50 -18.07 -11.44
CA VAL A 263 6.03 -17.60 -10.15
C VAL A 263 7.45 -17.10 -10.33
N VAL A 264 7.66 -15.82 -10.04
CA VAL A 264 8.96 -15.13 -10.14
C VAL A 264 9.46 -14.83 -8.74
N TYR A 265 10.74 -15.14 -8.48
CA TYR A 265 11.40 -14.81 -7.23
C TYR A 265 12.45 -13.73 -7.43
N GLU A 266 12.41 -12.69 -6.62
CA GLU A 266 13.46 -11.67 -6.60
C GLU A 266 14.13 -11.58 -5.23
N TYR A 267 15.41 -11.22 -5.23
CA TYR A 267 16.17 -10.96 -4.02
C TYR A 267 15.86 -9.58 -3.46
N GLU A 268 15.98 -9.44 -2.14
CA GLU A 268 16.14 -8.12 -1.56
C GLU A 268 17.46 -7.51 -2.07
N TRP A 269 17.44 -6.25 -2.50
CA TRP A 269 18.62 -5.51 -2.95
C TRP A 269 19.79 -5.58 -1.95
N ASN A 270 19.51 -5.69 -0.66
CA ASN A 270 20.52 -5.80 0.39
C ASN A 270 21.09 -7.22 0.55
N GLN A 271 20.35 -8.26 0.14
CA GLN A 271 20.80 -9.64 0.19
C GLN A 271 21.86 -9.92 -0.88
N GLN A 272 21.70 -9.37 -2.09
CA GLN A 272 22.73 -9.46 -3.15
C GLN A 272 24.09 -8.92 -2.69
N LYS A 273 24.13 -7.83 -1.91
CA LYS A 273 25.38 -7.30 -1.34
C LYS A 273 25.95 -8.23 -0.27
N ARG A 274 25.11 -8.79 0.61
CA ARG A 274 25.56 -9.71 1.66
C ARG A 274 26.10 -11.01 1.07
N ASP A 275 25.41 -11.59 0.10
CA ASP A 275 25.83 -12.83 -0.56
C ASP A 275 27.07 -12.62 -1.44
N ALA A 276 27.21 -11.44 -2.08
CA ALA A 276 28.44 -11.06 -2.77
C ALA A 276 29.62 -10.95 -1.78
N VAL A 277 29.43 -10.36 -0.60
CA VAL A 277 30.46 -10.26 0.44
C VAL A 277 30.82 -11.63 1.04
N VAL A 278 29.83 -12.49 1.27
CA VAL A 278 30.06 -13.88 1.72
C VAL A 278 30.80 -14.70 0.66
N SER A 279 30.48 -14.52 -0.63
CA SER A 279 31.21 -15.19 -1.73
C SER A 279 32.66 -14.72 -1.88
N LEU A 280 32.94 -13.43 -1.63
CA LEU A 280 34.30 -12.88 -1.69
C LEU A 280 35.16 -13.31 -0.49
N THR A 281 34.55 -13.51 0.68
CA THR A 281 35.25 -13.95 1.90
C THR A 281 35.48 -15.46 1.97
N SER A 282 34.71 -16.27 1.22
CA SER A 282 34.97 -17.70 1.05
C SER A 282 36.08 -17.99 0.03
N HIS A 283 36.31 -17.11 -0.94
CA HIS A 283 37.42 -17.23 -1.91
C HIS A 283 38.76 -16.68 -1.41
N SER A 284 38.81 -15.98 -0.27
CA SER A 284 40.05 -15.50 0.35
C SER A 284 40.61 -16.42 1.43
N ARG A 285 40.07 -17.64 1.56
CA ARG A 285 40.50 -18.68 2.51
C ARG A 285 40.84 -20.00 1.81
N HIS A 286 41.49 -19.96 0.65
CA HIS A 286 42.19 -21.10 0.06
C HIS A 286 43.56 -20.63 -0.44
#